data_AF-Q6B877-F1
#
_entry.id   AF-Q6B877-F1
#
_cell.length_a   1.000
_cell.length_b   1.000
_cell.length_c   1.000
_cell.angle_alpha   90.00
_cell.angle_beta   90.00
_cell.angle_gamma   90.00
#
_symmetry.space_group_name_H-M   'P 1'
#
loop_
_entity.id
_entity.type
_entity.pdbx_description
1 polymer ?
#
loop_
_entity_poly.entity_id
_entity_poly.type
_entity_poly.pdbx_seq_one_letter_code
_entity_poly.pdbx_strand_id
1 'polypeptide(L)'
;MFKLSFFVVFVLAGLCFGASDTEEGTNNSGGASSGGSSSSVGDDSHKAEETPKESSSDVDQKPLGYHLPDFIGNEQAKKSYVSRLVSLCTVEHHKFKINEHNITFPQCTFSCISESGGQPTKNLRIPEGMVCNKQNDTCPKTGDCPEVKEVPSC
;
A
#
# COMPACT_ATOMS: atom_id res chain seq x y z
N MET A 1 32.72 18.65 21.97
CA MET A 1 32.79 19.93 21.23
C MET A 1 32.93 19.63 19.75
N PHE A 2 31.83 19.50 19.02
CA PHE A 2 31.87 19.22 17.57
C PHE A 2 32.11 20.51 16.79
N LYS A 3 33.12 20.54 15.91
CA LYS A 3 33.57 21.77 15.24
C LYS A 3 32.57 22.21 14.17
N LEU A 4 31.86 23.30 14.47
CA LEU A 4 30.89 23.99 13.61
C LEU A 4 31.54 24.74 12.42
N SER A 5 32.45 24.08 11.69
CA SER A 5 33.27 24.72 10.65
C SER A 5 33.16 24.07 9.26
N PHE A 6 32.57 22.87 9.13
CA PHE A 6 32.46 22.18 7.85
C PHE A 6 31.20 22.53 7.04
N PHE A 7 30.14 23.05 7.67
CA PHE A 7 28.87 23.36 6.99
C PHE A 7 28.90 24.60 6.10
N VAL A 8 29.86 25.52 6.29
CA VAL A 8 29.92 26.79 5.54
C VAL A 8 30.40 26.58 4.09
N VAL A 9 31.13 25.50 3.80
CA VAL A 9 31.72 25.25 2.47
C VAL A 9 30.67 24.79 1.44
N PHE A 10 29.65 24.05 1.87
CA PHE A 10 28.64 23.47 0.95
C PHE A 10 27.68 24.50 0.34
N VAL A 11 27.51 25.67 0.96
CA VAL A 11 26.53 26.69 0.51
C VAL A 11 27.02 27.47 -0.72
N LEU A 12 28.34 27.57 -0.93
CA LEU A 12 28.92 28.35 -2.04
C LEU A 12 28.95 27.60 -3.40
N ALA A 13 28.72 26.28 -3.41
CA ALA A 13 28.78 25.47 -4.63
C ALA A 13 27.42 25.30 -5.35
N GLY A 14 26.30 25.63 -4.70
CA GLY A 14 24.95 25.37 -5.23
C GLY A 14 24.37 26.44 -6.16
N LEU A 15 25.05 27.58 -6.33
CA LEU A 15 24.49 28.79 -6.98
C LEU A 15 24.71 28.88 -8.51
N CYS A 16 25.14 27.81 -9.18
CA CYS A 16 25.57 27.86 -10.59
C CYS A 16 24.90 26.84 -11.54
N PHE A 17 23.67 26.40 -11.23
CA PHE A 17 22.77 25.73 -12.19
C PHE A 17 21.31 26.11 -11.85
N GLY A 18 20.52 26.71 -12.73
CA GLY A 18 20.79 27.27 -14.06
C GLY A 18 19.45 27.74 -14.63
N ALA A 19 19.25 29.05 -14.78
CA ALA A 19 18.01 29.60 -15.32
C ALA A 19 18.00 29.46 -16.85
N SER A 20 16.89 28.96 -17.39
CA SER A 20 16.58 28.96 -18.82
C SER A 20 15.07 29.11 -18.99
N ASP A 21 14.63 30.34 -19.22
CA ASP A 21 13.26 30.68 -19.63
C ASP A 21 13.08 30.49 -21.16
N THR A 22 11.84 30.67 -21.64
CA THR A 22 11.51 31.12 -23.02
C THR A 22 11.41 30.08 -24.17
N GLU A 23 10.30 29.31 -24.12
CA GLU A 23 9.10 29.34 -25.00
C GLU A 23 9.02 28.86 -26.51
N GLU A 24 7.77 28.51 -26.87
CA GLU A 24 7.10 28.17 -28.16
C GLU A 24 7.53 26.96 -29.05
N GLY A 25 6.55 26.28 -29.69
CA GLY A 25 6.84 25.45 -30.89
C GLY A 25 6.07 24.14 -31.22
N THR A 26 4.73 24.09 -31.13
CA THR A 26 3.79 23.47 -32.12
C THR A 26 4.17 22.26 -33.04
N ASN A 27 3.26 21.25 -33.10
CA ASN A 27 2.97 20.24 -34.16
C ASN A 27 3.57 18.80 -34.20
N ASN A 28 2.73 17.84 -33.82
CA ASN A 28 2.16 16.70 -34.59
C ASN A 28 2.99 15.53 -35.21
N SER A 29 2.41 14.32 -35.03
CA SER A 29 2.39 13.15 -35.95
C SER A 29 3.60 12.21 -36.16
N GLY A 30 3.42 10.93 -35.79
CA GLY A 30 3.32 9.87 -36.81
C GLY A 30 4.33 8.69 -36.84
N GLY A 31 3.92 7.53 -36.30
CA GLY A 31 4.33 6.18 -36.73
C GLY A 31 5.76 5.69 -36.42
N ALA A 32 6.12 4.41 -36.60
CA ALA A 32 5.34 3.16 -36.66
C ALA A 32 6.28 1.93 -36.66
N SER A 33 5.90 0.83 -35.97
CA SER A 33 6.39 -0.56 -36.20
C SER A 33 7.89 -0.86 -35.94
N SER A 34 8.40 -2.10 -35.84
CA SER A 34 7.88 -3.47 -36.14
C SER A 34 8.67 -4.60 -35.42
N GLY A 35 8.02 -5.76 -35.24
CA GLY A 35 8.64 -7.10 -35.10
C GLY A 35 8.86 -7.58 -33.66
N GLY A 36 8.56 -8.82 -33.25
CA GLY A 36 8.13 -10.08 -33.90
C GLY A 36 8.56 -11.24 -32.95
N SER A 37 7.93 -12.41 -32.82
CA SER A 37 6.90 -13.12 -33.61
C SER A 37 6.09 -14.11 -32.74
N SER A 38 5.14 -14.82 -33.35
CA SER A 38 4.34 -15.99 -32.87
C SER A 38 5.15 -17.09 -32.10
N SER A 39 4.63 -18.09 -31.38
CA SER A 39 3.36 -18.88 -31.39
C SER A 39 3.41 -19.88 -30.18
N SER A 40 2.41 -20.64 -29.70
CA SER A 40 0.95 -20.80 -29.97
C SER A 40 0.27 -21.66 -28.85
N VAL A 41 -1.07 -21.70 -28.86
CA VAL A 41 -2.06 -22.68 -28.32
C VAL A 41 -1.57 -23.89 -27.48
N GLY A 42 -2.20 -24.13 -26.32
CA GLY A 42 -2.18 -25.42 -25.59
C GLY A 42 -3.03 -25.41 -24.31
N ASP A 43 -4.10 -26.21 -24.30
CA ASP A 43 -5.06 -26.40 -23.19
C ASP A 43 -4.68 -27.65 -22.35
N ASP A 44 -4.82 -27.59 -21.02
CA ASP A 44 -5.59 -28.54 -20.18
C ASP A 44 -5.38 -28.25 -18.68
N SER A 45 -6.37 -28.65 -17.87
CA SER A 45 -6.46 -28.49 -16.43
C SER A 45 -5.57 -29.48 -15.67
N HIS A 46 -5.00 -29.10 -14.51
CA HIS A 46 -4.88 -30.06 -13.40
C HIS A 46 -4.90 -29.39 -12.01
N LYS A 47 -5.98 -29.70 -11.29
CA LYS A 47 -6.27 -29.41 -9.88
C LYS A 47 -5.17 -29.86 -8.92
N ALA A 48 -4.74 -28.97 -8.03
CA ALA A 48 -4.12 -29.31 -6.75
C ALA A 48 -4.43 -28.24 -5.68
N GLU A 49 -5.26 -28.57 -4.70
CA GLU A 49 -5.17 -27.91 -3.38
C GLU A 49 -4.01 -28.54 -2.61
N GLU A 50 -3.21 -27.73 -1.92
CA GLU A 50 -2.59 -28.12 -0.64
C GLU A 50 -2.07 -26.88 0.12
N THR A 51 -2.81 -26.46 1.14
CA THR A 51 -2.22 -25.82 2.33
C THR A 51 -1.49 -26.86 3.19
N PRO A 52 -0.59 -26.48 4.11
CA PRO A 52 0.38 -25.39 4.04
C PRO A 52 1.79 -25.88 4.42
N LYS A 53 2.82 -25.61 3.62
CA LYS A 53 4.21 -25.92 4.03
C LYS A 53 4.78 -24.81 4.91
N GLU A 54 4.64 -25.00 6.21
CA GLU A 54 5.56 -24.43 7.19
C GLU A 54 6.97 -24.99 6.92
N SER A 55 7.89 -24.11 6.52
CA SER A 55 9.32 -24.41 6.45
C SER A 55 10.07 -23.29 7.15
N SER A 56 10.75 -23.65 8.24
CA SER A 56 11.34 -22.75 9.22
C SER A 56 12.68 -22.14 8.77
N SER A 57 13.00 -21.01 9.41
CA SER A 57 14.34 -20.40 9.50
C SER A 57 14.97 -19.85 8.22
N ASP A 58 14.31 -18.85 7.64
CA ASP A 58 14.99 -17.58 7.33
C ASP A 58 14.21 -16.45 8.02
N VAL A 59 14.85 -15.34 8.41
CA VAL A 59 14.09 -14.17 8.92
C VAL A 59 13.64 -13.36 7.70
N ASP A 60 12.68 -13.94 6.99
CA ASP A 60 11.91 -13.26 5.95
C ASP A 60 11.32 -11.98 6.54
N GLN A 61 11.99 -10.84 6.30
CA GLN A 61 11.43 -9.53 6.59
C GLN A 61 10.33 -9.24 5.57
N LYS A 62 9.17 -9.89 5.78
CA LYS A 62 7.96 -9.71 5.00
C LYS A 62 7.66 -8.20 4.90
N PRO A 63 7.50 -7.66 3.68
CA PRO A 63 7.28 -6.23 3.52
C PRO A 63 5.96 -5.81 4.18
N LEU A 64 5.88 -4.55 4.62
CA LEU A 64 4.63 -3.97 5.15
C LEU A 64 3.48 -4.21 4.17
N GLY A 65 2.34 -4.65 4.68
CA GLY A 65 1.17 -5.00 3.88
C GLY A 65 1.22 -6.40 3.26
N TYR A 66 2.24 -7.23 3.51
CA TYR A 66 2.28 -8.58 2.95
C TYR A 66 1.07 -9.44 3.38
N HIS A 67 0.57 -9.24 4.61
CA HIS A 67 -0.57 -10.03 5.12
C HIS A 67 -1.94 -9.44 4.74
N LEU A 68 -1.98 -8.31 4.02
CA LEU A 68 -3.24 -7.76 3.52
C LEU A 68 -3.80 -8.60 2.36
N PRO A 69 -5.13 -8.76 2.26
CA PRO A 69 -5.77 -9.46 1.14
C PRO A 69 -5.45 -8.84 -0.23
N ASP A 70 -5.50 -9.66 -1.28
CA ASP A 70 -5.19 -9.21 -2.65
C ASP A 70 -6.20 -8.21 -3.21
N PHE A 71 -7.42 -8.13 -2.65
CA PHE A 71 -8.41 -7.12 -3.04
C PHE A 71 -7.98 -5.68 -2.71
N ILE A 72 -6.98 -5.49 -1.83
CA ILE A 72 -6.36 -4.18 -1.59
C ILE A 72 -5.51 -3.73 -2.80
N GLY A 73 -5.14 -4.66 -3.68
CA GLY A 73 -4.32 -4.43 -4.87
C GLY A 73 -2.91 -4.98 -4.73
N ASN A 74 -2.00 -4.40 -5.52
CA ASN A 74 -0.59 -4.82 -5.58
C ASN A 74 0.19 -4.47 -4.28
N GLU A 75 1.45 -4.91 -4.21
CA GLU A 75 2.32 -4.68 -3.05
C GLU A 75 2.45 -3.20 -2.66
N GLN A 76 2.47 -2.28 -3.64
CA GLN A 76 2.53 -0.84 -3.36
C GLN A 76 1.21 -0.31 -2.75
N ALA A 77 0.07 -0.78 -3.24
CA ALA A 77 -1.24 -0.46 -2.67
C ALA A 77 -1.35 -0.98 -1.22
N LYS A 78 -0.94 -2.23 -0.97
CA LYS A 78 -0.91 -2.83 0.38
C LYS A 78 0.02 -2.04 1.34
N LYS A 79 1.22 -1.67 0.90
CA LYS A 79 2.14 -0.79 1.67
C LYS A 79 1.52 0.57 2.01
N SER A 80 0.89 1.21 1.02
CA SER A 80 0.22 2.50 1.19
C SER A 80 -0.94 2.42 2.20
N TYR A 81 -1.74 1.35 2.10
CA TYR A 81 -2.86 1.07 3.00
C TYR A 81 -2.38 0.91 4.45
N VAL A 82 -1.38 0.06 4.70
CA VAL A 82 -0.76 -0.11 6.03
C VAL A 82 -0.16 1.19 6.56
N SER A 83 0.60 1.92 5.73
CA SER A 83 1.19 3.20 6.13
C SER A 83 0.13 4.21 6.57
N ARG A 84 -1.02 4.25 5.88
CA ARG A 84 -2.16 5.09 6.26
C ARG A 84 -2.73 4.66 7.62
N LEU A 85 -2.96 3.38 7.86
CA LEU A 85 -3.47 2.89 9.16
C LEU A 85 -2.48 3.17 10.31
N VAL A 86 -1.18 2.94 10.10
CA VAL A 86 -0.12 3.24 11.09
C VAL A 86 -0.12 4.73 11.43
N SER A 87 -0.26 5.62 10.43
CA SER A 87 -0.27 7.07 10.67
C SER A 87 -1.34 7.49 11.70
N LEU A 88 -2.52 6.85 11.66
CA LEU A 88 -3.63 7.12 12.58
C LEU A 88 -3.31 6.67 14.02
N CYS A 89 -2.63 5.54 14.19
CA CYS A 89 -2.14 5.13 15.52
C CYS A 89 -1.11 6.13 16.07
N THR A 90 -0.17 6.57 15.22
CA THR A 90 0.94 7.44 15.65
C THR A 90 0.54 8.87 15.96
N VAL A 91 -0.62 9.35 15.51
CA VAL A 91 -1.15 10.69 15.79
C VAL A 91 -1.48 10.87 17.27
N GLU A 92 -2.16 9.91 17.89
CA GLU A 92 -2.48 9.99 19.32
C GLU A 92 -1.31 9.53 20.20
N HIS A 93 -0.56 8.52 19.75
CA HIS A 93 0.55 7.94 20.51
C HIS A 93 1.66 7.46 19.57
N HIS A 94 2.82 8.14 19.57
CA HIS A 94 4.01 7.81 18.75
C HIS A 94 4.69 6.46 19.06
N LYS A 95 4.02 5.56 19.78
CA LYS A 95 4.50 4.27 20.28
C LYS A 95 3.60 3.10 19.85
N PHE A 96 2.68 3.29 18.90
CA PHE A 96 1.74 2.26 18.48
C PHE A 96 2.01 1.81 17.04
N LYS A 97 1.95 0.49 16.83
CA LYS A 97 2.01 -0.20 15.55
C LYS A 97 0.63 -0.80 15.24
N ILE A 98 0.37 -1.21 14.00
CA ILE A 98 -0.82 -2.01 13.69
C ILE A 98 -0.49 -3.50 13.72
N ASN A 99 -1.52 -4.33 13.89
CA ASN A 99 -1.44 -5.76 13.59
C ASN A 99 -2.21 -6.04 12.29
N GLU A 100 -1.49 -6.43 11.22
CA GLU A 100 -2.10 -6.70 9.90
C GLU A 100 -3.12 -7.86 9.94
N HIS A 101 -2.97 -8.81 10.86
CA HIS A 101 -3.92 -9.91 11.07
C HIS A 101 -5.18 -9.50 11.87
N ASN A 102 -5.20 -8.27 12.40
CA ASN A 102 -6.29 -7.77 13.24
C ASN A 102 -6.95 -6.53 12.61
N ILE A 103 -7.11 -6.59 11.29
CA ILE A 103 -7.91 -5.67 10.48
C ILE A 103 -9.21 -6.39 10.11
N THR A 104 -10.34 -5.90 10.62
CA THR A 104 -11.67 -6.45 10.32
C THR A 104 -12.30 -5.62 9.21
N PHE A 105 -11.93 -5.93 7.96
CA PHE A 105 -12.43 -5.20 6.79
C PHE A 105 -13.97 -5.11 6.70
N PRO A 106 -14.76 -6.17 7.00
CA PRO A 106 -16.22 -6.06 6.98
C PRO A 106 -16.78 -5.02 7.95
N GLN A 107 -16.12 -4.77 9.09
CA GLN A 107 -16.53 -3.75 10.06
C GLN A 107 -15.83 -2.41 9.86
N CYS A 108 -14.92 -2.33 8.89
CA CYS A 108 -14.02 -1.20 8.71
C CYS A 108 -13.25 -0.82 9.99
N THR A 109 -12.72 -1.79 10.73
CA THR A 109 -11.96 -1.57 11.97
C THR A 109 -10.56 -2.19 11.94
N PHE A 110 -9.65 -1.66 12.74
CA PHE A 110 -8.30 -2.20 12.93
C PHE A 110 -7.74 -1.89 14.32
N SER A 111 -6.79 -2.72 14.76
CA SER A 111 -6.13 -2.59 16.08
C SER A 111 -4.79 -1.87 16.02
N CYS A 112 -4.66 -0.79 16.80
CA CYS A 112 -3.39 -0.20 17.21
C CYS A 112 -2.88 -0.89 18.49
N ILE A 113 -1.68 -1.47 18.44
CA ILE A 113 -1.02 -2.15 19.57
C ILE A 113 0.19 -1.32 20.01
N SER A 114 0.39 -1.18 21.33
CA SER A 114 1.57 -0.49 21.86
C SER A 114 2.84 -1.31 21.64
N GLU A 115 3.91 -0.65 21.18
CA GLU A 115 5.23 -1.27 20.93
C GLU A 115 5.83 -1.89 22.19
N SER A 116 5.53 -1.32 23.36
CA SER A 116 5.97 -1.84 24.66
C SER A 116 5.06 -2.92 25.26
N GLY A 117 3.94 -3.29 24.60
CA GLY A 117 2.98 -4.30 25.06
C GLY A 117 2.17 -3.94 26.33
N GLY A 118 2.65 -3.02 27.17
CA GLY A 118 2.03 -2.66 28.46
C GLY A 118 0.85 -1.67 28.40
N GLN A 119 0.40 -1.24 27.22
CA GLN A 119 -0.82 -0.43 27.06
C GLN A 119 -1.89 -1.20 26.28
N PRO A 120 -3.18 -1.05 26.62
CA PRO A 120 -4.26 -1.77 25.96
C PRO A 120 -4.34 -1.45 24.46
N THR A 121 -4.72 -2.45 23.66
CA THR A 121 -5.00 -2.29 22.24
C THR A 121 -6.11 -1.27 22.02
N LYS A 122 -5.87 -0.27 21.15
CA LYS A 122 -6.89 0.69 20.74
C LYS A 122 -7.47 0.28 19.39
N ASN A 123 -8.78 0.02 19.35
CA ASN A 123 -9.50 -0.16 18.09
C ASN A 123 -9.78 1.20 17.44
N LEU A 124 -9.44 1.33 16.15
CA LEU A 124 -9.74 2.49 15.32
C LEU A 124 -10.55 2.08 14.08
N ARG A 125 -11.15 3.06 13.41
CA ARG A 125 -11.88 2.86 12.15
C ARG A 125 -10.96 3.07 10.95
N ILE A 126 -11.03 2.17 9.98
CA ILE A 126 -10.44 2.36 8.64
C ILE A 126 -11.08 3.62 8.01
N PRO A 127 -10.28 4.59 7.50
CA PRO A 127 -10.80 5.82 6.92
C PRO A 127 -11.84 5.63 5.80
N GLU A 128 -12.70 6.62 5.66
CA GLU A 128 -13.62 6.73 4.53
C GLU A 128 -12.89 6.63 3.19
N GLY A 129 -13.46 5.89 2.24
CA GLY A 129 -12.91 5.76 0.88
C GLY A 129 -11.76 4.74 0.74
N MET A 130 -11.36 4.05 1.81
CA MET A 130 -10.42 2.92 1.73
C MET A 130 -11.16 1.60 1.47
N VAL A 131 -10.63 0.77 0.56
CA VAL A 131 -11.23 -0.49 0.12
C VAL A 131 -11.40 -1.47 1.29
N CYS A 132 -12.53 -2.20 1.32
CA CYS A 132 -12.90 -3.10 2.41
C CYS A 132 -13.46 -4.48 1.99
N ASN A 133 -13.64 -4.75 0.69
CA ASN A 133 -14.06 -6.08 0.22
C ASN A 133 -13.48 -6.44 -1.16
N LYS A 134 -13.82 -7.64 -1.66
CA LYS A 134 -13.38 -8.17 -2.97
C LYS A 134 -14.03 -7.47 -4.17
N GLN A 135 -15.06 -6.68 -3.95
CA GLN A 135 -15.83 -5.95 -4.95
C GLN A 135 -15.33 -4.51 -5.12
N ASN A 136 -14.24 -4.15 -4.42
CA ASN A 136 -13.64 -2.82 -4.36
C ASN A 136 -14.55 -1.76 -3.71
N ASP A 137 -15.57 -2.17 -2.95
CA ASP A 137 -16.33 -1.22 -2.12
C ASP A 137 -15.41 -0.63 -1.05
N THR A 138 -15.78 0.57 -0.58
CA THR A 138 -14.98 1.35 0.35
C THR A 138 -15.72 1.61 1.65
N CYS A 139 -14.96 1.79 2.73
CA CYS A 139 -15.50 2.10 4.03
C CYS A 139 -16.31 3.41 4.00
N PRO A 140 -17.56 3.43 4.47
CA PRO A 140 -18.32 4.67 4.67
C PRO A 140 -17.81 5.44 5.88
N LYS A 141 -18.32 6.66 6.11
CA LYS A 141 -18.05 7.44 7.33
C LYS A 141 -18.39 6.68 8.61
N THR A 142 -19.48 5.93 8.60
CA THR A 142 -20.06 5.21 9.75
C THR A 142 -20.73 3.92 9.28
N GLY A 143 -20.73 2.88 10.13
CA GLY A 143 -21.32 1.58 9.81
C GLY A 143 -20.32 0.60 9.18
N ASP A 144 -20.80 -0.54 8.75
CA ASP A 144 -19.95 -1.61 8.20
C ASP A 144 -19.54 -1.34 6.74
N CYS A 145 -18.63 -2.16 6.20
CA CYS A 145 -18.34 -2.20 4.77
C CYS A 145 -19.63 -2.58 4.01
N PRO A 146 -19.92 -1.98 2.83
CA PRO A 146 -21.09 -2.35 2.06
C PRO A 146 -21.10 -3.85 1.72
N GLU A 147 -22.16 -4.55 2.12
CA GLU A 147 -22.44 -5.90 1.63
C GLU A 147 -23.15 -5.82 0.29
N VAL A 148 -22.64 -6.54 -0.71
CA VAL A 148 -23.36 -6.76 -1.95
C VAL A 148 -24.56 -7.66 -1.66
N LYS A 149 -25.72 -7.04 -1.47
CA LYS A 149 -27.00 -7.74 -1.50
C LYS A 149 -27.22 -8.19 -2.94
N GLU A 150 -27.07 -9.49 -3.19
CA GLU A 150 -27.52 -10.08 -4.45
C GLU A 150 -29.01 -9.81 -4.60
N VAL A 151 -29.34 -8.86 -5.50
CA VAL A 151 -30.73 -8.62 -5.89
C VAL A 151 -31.18 -9.80 -6.74
N PRO A 152 -32.24 -10.53 -6.35
CA PRO A 152 -32.71 -11.67 -7.12
C PRO A 152 -33.13 -11.20 -8.51
N SER A 153 -32.55 -11.80 -9.55
CA SER A 153 -32.92 -11.57 -10.94
C SER A 153 -34.41 -11.80 -11.14
N CYS A 154 -35.10 -10.79 -11.69
CA CYS A 154 -36.53 -10.81 -11.98
C CYS A 154 -36.82 -11.45 -13.35
#